data_AF-A0A9N6WPE4-F1
#
_entry.id   AF-A0A9N6WPE4-F1
#
_cell.length_a   1.000
_cell.length_b   1.000
_cell.length_c   1.000
_cell.angle_alpha   90.00
_cell.angle_beta   90.00
_cell.angle_gamma   90.00
#
_symmetry.space_group_name_H-M   'P 1'
#
loop_
_entity.id
_entity.type
_entity.pdbx_description
1 polymer ?
#
loop_
_entity_poly.entity_id
_entity_poly.type
_entity_poly.pdbx_seq_one_letter_code
_entity_poly.pdbx_strand_id
1 'polypeptide(L)'
;MFTRNAGRFLVTSMTNNVPSRGKRNWVRKPLGTGLAKSKMFKVPVKRVLPDDEAAEIKRLYDNYRCQMKSLRQYFFEESCRAAQTGDTAQLKLRLENEEHARLMEENELENQKTAALREIRLRAQAEETQKKVMASLIHAEKEKEMHQAEFEAFLELQKGKPIIQRGEIQRAIEEALANEVDLNFAIDLDGYVYRGKVTDMSNVPEEKRERLQSS
;
A
#
# COMPACT_ATOMS: atom_id res chain seq x y z
N MET A 1 -40.53 30.31 -20.58
CA MET A 1 -39.73 29.71 -19.50
C MET A 1 -38.53 29.03 -20.11
N PHE A 2 -37.32 29.59 -19.98
CA PHE A 2 -36.05 28.84 -19.98
C PHE A 2 -35.02 29.72 -19.30
N THR A 3 -34.83 29.47 -18.01
CA THR A 3 -33.71 29.95 -17.21
C THR A 3 -32.45 29.24 -17.64
N ARG A 4 -31.46 29.98 -18.16
CA ARG A 4 -30.06 29.54 -18.14
C ARG A 4 -29.24 30.60 -17.42
N ASN A 5 -29.21 30.40 -16.10
CA ASN A 5 -28.18 30.86 -15.21
C ASN A 5 -26.84 30.30 -15.72
N ALA A 6 -26.06 31.14 -16.40
CA ALA A 6 -24.68 30.85 -16.73
C ALA A 6 -23.86 31.97 -16.09
N GLY A 7 -23.37 31.70 -14.88
CA GLY A 7 -22.35 32.50 -14.24
C GLY A 7 -21.20 32.68 -15.22
N ARG A 8 -21.06 33.90 -15.74
CA ARG A 8 -19.80 34.35 -16.33
C ARG A 8 -18.80 34.39 -15.19
N PHE A 9 -18.11 33.27 -14.98
CA PHE A 9 -16.81 33.29 -14.34
C PHE A 9 -15.94 34.21 -15.19
N LEU A 10 -15.75 35.44 -14.71
CA LEU A 10 -14.63 36.28 -15.09
C LEU A 10 -13.38 35.48 -14.73
N VAL A 11 -12.83 34.76 -15.70
CA VAL A 11 -11.44 34.31 -15.66
C VAL A 11 -10.63 35.60 -15.63
N THR A 12 -10.37 36.06 -14.41
CA THR A 12 -9.39 37.10 -14.14
C THR A 12 -8.07 36.42 -14.41
N SER A 13 -7.62 36.47 -15.67
CA SER A 13 -6.23 36.15 -15.97
C SER A 13 -5.39 37.18 -15.25
N MET A 14 -4.98 36.83 -14.02
CA MET A 14 -3.85 37.44 -13.35
C MET A 14 -2.61 37.09 -14.18
N THR A 15 -2.49 37.75 -15.33
CA THR A 15 -1.20 37.95 -15.97
C THR A 15 -0.42 38.82 -15.00
N ASN A 16 0.41 38.17 -14.19
CA ASN A 16 1.44 38.81 -13.39
C ASN A 16 2.38 39.53 -14.34
N ASN A 17 2.00 40.74 -14.73
CA ASN A 17 2.83 41.64 -15.48
C ASN A 17 3.79 42.24 -14.46
N VAL A 18 4.86 41.52 -14.13
CA VAL A 18 5.96 42.05 -13.32
C VAL A 18 6.54 43.21 -14.12
N PRO A 19 6.35 44.48 -13.72
CA PRO A 19 6.92 45.57 -14.48
C PRO A 19 8.44 45.51 -14.33
N SER A 20 9.13 45.25 -15.45
CA SER A 20 10.57 45.47 -15.57
C SER A 20 10.88 46.88 -15.07
N ARG A 21 11.67 46.98 -13.99
CA ARG A 21 11.95 48.21 -13.22
C ARG A 21 12.60 49.36 -14.00
N GLY A 22 12.76 49.26 -15.32
CA GLY A 22 13.42 50.27 -16.16
C GLY A 22 12.59 50.84 -17.30
N LYS A 23 11.36 50.37 -17.56
CA LYS A 23 10.55 50.87 -18.69
C LYS A 23 9.33 51.64 -18.19
N ARG A 24 9.30 52.95 -18.46
CA ARG A 24 8.12 53.79 -18.24
C ARG A 24 7.03 53.34 -19.21
N ASN A 25 6.07 52.55 -18.72
CA ASN A 25 4.90 52.20 -19.52
C ASN A 25 4.12 53.48 -19.82
N TRP A 26 3.84 53.75 -21.10
CA TRP A 26 2.97 54.85 -21.51
C TRP A 26 1.52 54.49 -21.15
N VAL A 27 1.12 54.77 -19.91
CA VAL A 27 -0.22 54.47 -19.41
C VAL A 27 -1.22 55.48 -19.99
N ARG A 28 -2.32 55.00 -20.58
CA ARG A 28 -3.44 55.87 -20.99
C ARG A 28 -4.04 56.53 -19.74
N LYS A 29 -4.64 57.72 -19.88
CA LYS A 29 -5.31 58.36 -18.73
C LYS A 29 -6.39 57.43 -18.14
N PRO A 30 -6.40 57.18 -16.82
CA PRO A 30 -7.44 56.36 -16.20
C PRO A 30 -8.80 57.04 -16.30
N LEU A 31 -9.88 56.23 -16.35
CA LEU A 31 -11.25 56.71 -16.24
C LEU A 31 -11.37 57.53 -14.94
N GLY A 32 -11.97 58.73 -15.00
CA GLY A 32 -12.08 59.66 -13.87
C GLY A 32 -11.03 60.77 -13.85
N THR A 33 -9.96 60.66 -14.63
CA THR A 33 -9.04 61.80 -14.82
C THR A 33 -9.71 62.85 -15.70
N GLY A 34 -9.70 64.12 -15.25
CA GLY A 34 -10.21 65.23 -16.05
C GLY A 34 -9.51 65.36 -17.42
N LEU A 35 -10.25 65.92 -18.38
CA LEU A 35 -9.68 66.28 -19.66
C LEU A 35 -8.63 67.41 -19.48
N ALA A 36 -7.63 67.47 -20.35
CA ALA A 36 -6.69 68.59 -20.30
C ALA A 36 -7.42 69.90 -20.65
N LYS A 37 -7.07 71.01 -19.99
CA LYS A 37 -7.70 72.32 -20.22
C LYS A 37 -7.70 72.73 -21.71
N SER A 38 -6.61 72.44 -22.42
CA SER A 38 -6.46 72.70 -23.87
C SER A 38 -7.34 71.83 -24.78
N LYS A 39 -7.95 70.77 -24.26
CA LYS A 39 -8.83 69.86 -25.01
C LYS A 39 -10.30 70.01 -24.64
N MET A 40 -10.64 70.75 -23.57
CA MET A 40 -12.03 70.93 -23.11
C MET A 40 -12.96 71.49 -24.19
N PHE A 41 -12.45 72.40 -25.02
CA PHE A 41 -13.23 73.07 -26.06
C PHE A 41 -12.68 72.81 -27.48
N LYS A 42 -11.81 71.80 -27.65
CA LYS A 42 -11.22 71.51 -28.96
C LYS A 42 -12.21 70.72 -29.82
N VAL A 43 -12.78 71.36 -30.83
CA VAL A 43 -13.59 70.69 -31.86
C VAL A 43 -12.67 70.08 -32.93
N PRO A 44 -12.74 68.76 -33.19
CA PRO A 44 -11.96 68.16 -34.27
C PRO A 44 -12.51 68.60 -35.63
N VAL A 45 -11.68 69.28 -36.42
CA VAL A 45 -12.01 69.66 -37.78
C VAL A 45 -11.97 68.42 -38.67
N LYS A 46 -13.10 68.10 -39.32
CA LYS A 46 -13.16 67.03 -40.32
C LYS A 46 -12.49 67.51 -41.60
N ARG A 47 -11.65 66.65 -42.19
CA ARG A 47 -11.09 66.91 -43.52
C ARG A 47 -12.20 66.71 -44.55
N VAL A 48 -12.34 67.66 -45.48
CA VAL A 48 -13.27 67.55 -46.61
C VAL A 48 -12.53 66.80 -47.71
N LEU A 49 -13.12 65.71 -48.19
CA LEU A 49 -12.65 64.99 -49.37
C LEU A 49 -13.51 65.41 -50.56
N PRO A 50 -12.96 65.39 -51.80
CA PRO A 50 -13.78 65.47 -53.01
C PRO A 50 -14.83 64.35 -53.02
N ASP A 51 -16.02 64.65 -53.55
CA ASP A 51 -17.15 63.71 -53.54
C ASP A 51 -16.85 62.43 -54.35
N ASP A 52 -16.13 62.57 -55.46
CA ASP A 52 -15.73 61.46 -56.33
C ASP A 52 -14.83 60.45 -55.59
N GLU A 53 -13.84 60.95 -54.83
CA GLU A 53 -12.94 60.11 -54.04
C GLU A 53 -13.70 59.40 -52.90
N ALA A 54 -14.62 60.11 -52.24
CA ALA A 54 -15.42 59.53 -51.16
C ALA A 54 -16.31 58.39 -51.67
N ALA A 55 -16.91 58.56 -52.86
CA ALA A 55 -17.72 57.54 -53.51
C ALA A 55 -16.88 56.31 -53.88
N GLU A 56 -15.70 56.51 -54.45
CA GLU A 56 -14.82 55.41 -54.86
C GLU A 56 -14.25 54.64 -53.66
N ILE A 57 -13.81 55.35 -52.60
CA ILE A 57 -13.37 54.72 -51.36
C ILE A 57 -14.49 53.84 -50.78
N LYS A 58 -15.72 54.35 -50.76
CA LYS A 58 -16.88 53.58 -50.29
C LYS A 58 -17.09 52.33 -51.13
N ARG A 59 -17.08 52.44 -52.46
CA ARG A 59 -17.24 51.30 -53.39
C ARG A 59 -16.19 50.23 -53.14
N LEU A 60 -14.92 50.61 -53.05
CA LEU A 60 -13.81 49.68 -52.79
C LEU A 60 -13.93 49.03 -51.41
N TYR A 61 -14.32 49.81 -50.40
CA TYR A 61 -14.49 49.30 -49.04
C TYR A 61 -15.63 48.29 -48.94
N ASP A 62 -16.77 48.58 -49.57
CA ASP A 62 -17.93 47.70 -49.61
C ASP A 62 -17.59 46.39 -50.32
N ASN A 63 -16.89 46.46 -51.47
CA ASN A 63 -16.41 45.29 -52.20
C ASN A 63 -15.46 44.43 -51.35
N TYR A 64 -14.44 45.05 -50.74
CA TYR A 64 -13.49 44.36 -49.89
C TYR A 64 -14.17 43.70 -48.68
N ARG A 65 -15.05 44.44 -47.99
CA ARG A 65 -15.81 43.92 -46.84
C ARG A 65 -16.69 42.74 -47.24
N CYS A 66 -17.32 42.80 -48.41
CA CYS A 66 -18.13 41.71 -48.94
C CYS A 66 -17.27 40.46 -49.19
N GLN A 67 -16.15 40.60 -49.89
CA GLN A 67 -15.21 39.50 -50.16
C GLN A 67 -14.61 38.92 -48.87
N MET A 68 -14.24 39.76 -47.91
CA MET A 68 -13.70 39.28 -46.64
C MET A 68 -14.75 38.57 -45.78
N LYS A 69 -16.02 38.98 -45.91
CA LYS A 69 -17.14 38.30 -45.24
C LYS A 69 -17.37 36.90 -45.83
N SER A 70 -17.30 36.73 -47.15
CA SER A 70 -17.44 35.41 -47.77
C SER A 70 -16.30 34.48 -47.39
N LEU A 71 -15.05 34.96 -47.37
CA LEU A 71 -13.90 34.17 -46.92
C LEU A 71 -14.03 33.73 -45.46
N ARG A 72 -14.47 34.64 -44.57
CA ARG A 72 -14.71 34.29 -43.17
C ARG A 72 -15.76 33.20 -43.03
N GLN A 73 -16.85 33.30 -43.79
CA GLN A 73 -17.92 32.29 -43.77
C GLN A 73 -17.40 30.94 -44.25
N TYR A 74 -16.64 30.92 -45.34
CA TYR A 74 -16.02 29.70 -45.87
C TYR A 74 -15.13 29.01 -44.82
N PHE A 75 -14.21 29.74 -44.19
CA PHE A 75 -13.34 29.15 -43.15
C PHE A 75 -14.10 28.71 -41.90
N PHE A 76 -15.18 29.40 -41.56
CA PHE A 76 -16.05 28.97 -40.47
C PHE A 76 -16.73 27.63 -40.79
N GLU A 77 -17.27 27.49 -41.99
CA GLU A 77 -17.90 26.24 -42.44
C GLU A 77 -16.89 25.08 -42.51
N GLU A 78 -15.69 25.31 -43.04
CA GLU A 78 -14.62 24.31 -43.05
C GLU A 78 -14.22 23.89 -41.64
N SER A 79 -14.09 24.84 -40.70
CA SER A 79 -13.85 24.51 -39.29
C SER A 79 -14.98 23.69 -38.67
N CYS A 80 -16.24 23.98 -39.01
CA CYS A 80 -17.38 23.20 -38.55
C CYS A 80 -17.37 21.78 -39.14
N ARG A 81 -17.05 21.61 -40.43
CA ARG A 81 -16.91 20.30 -41.08
C ARG A 81 -15.80 19.46 -40.46
N ALA A 82 -14.64 20.07 -40.18
CA ALA A 82 -13.55 19.42 -39.48
C ALA A 82 -13.97 18.97 -38.06
N ALA A 83 -14.77 19.78 -37.35
CA ALA A 83 -15.33 19.38 -36.05
C ALA A 83 -16.36 18.24 -36.17
N GLN A 84 -17.16 18.22 -37.24
CA GLN A 84 -18.11 17.15 -37.53
C GLN A 84 -17.44 15.82 -37.92
N THR A 85 -16.15 15.83 -38.29
CA THR A 85 -15.35 14.61 -38.50
C THR A 85 -15.19 13.77 -37.22
N GLY A 86 -15.73 14.23 -36.10
CA GLY A 86 -15.93 13.46 -34.87
C GLY A 86 -16.56 12.08 -35.09
N ASP A 87 -17.36 11.86 -36.13
CA ASP A 87 -17.90 10.52 -36.45
C ASP A 87 -16.79 9.49 -36.72
N THR A 88 -15.71 9.90 -37.41
CA THR A 88 -14.55 9.02 -37.64
C THR A 88 -13.79 8.76 -36.34
N ALA A 89 -13.73 9.73 -35.43
CA ALA A 89 -13.10 9.57 -34.12
C ALA A 89 -13.94 8.66 -33.21
N GLN A 90 -15.27 8.76 -33.28
CA GLN A 90 -16.19 7.88 -32.56
C GLN A 90 -16.12 6.44 -33.08
N LEU A 91 -16.01 6.24 -34.40
CA LEU A 91 -15.82 4.91 -34.97
C LEU A 91 -14.49 4.29 -34.53
N LYS A 92 -13.39 5.05 -34.57
CA LYS A 92 -12.09 4.59 -34.06
C LYS A 92 -12.17 4.18 -32.59
N LEU A 93 -12.77 5.03 -31.75
CA LEU A 93 -12.94 4.73 -30.33
C LEU A 93 -13.78 3.45 -30.10
N ARG A 94 -14.81 3.22 -30.92
CA ARG A 94 -15.60 1.97 -30.83
C ARG A 94 -14.77 0.75 -31.18
N LEU A 95 -14.01 0.80 -32.28
CA LEU A 95 -13.11 -0.29 -32.68
C LEU A 95 -12.04 -0.57 -31.61
N GLU A 96 -11.44 0.47 -31.05
CA GLU A 96 -10.47 0.34 -29.95
C GLU A 96 -11.07 -0.35 -28.71
N ASN A 97 -12.32 0.01 -28.37
CA ASN A 97 -13.02 -0.62 -27.24
C ASN A 97 -13.36 -2.09 -27.52
N GLU A 98 -13.76 -2.43 -28.75
CA GLU A 98 -14.04 -3.81 -29.17
C GLU A 98 -12.76 -4.66 -29.14
N GLU A 99 -11.64 -4.14 -29.64
CA GLU A 99 -10.34 -4.80 -29.56
C GLU A 99 -9.89 -4.99 -28.12
N HIS A 100 -10.05 -3.97 -27.27
CA HIS A 100 -9.73 -4.06 -25.86
C HIS A 100 -10.54 -5.15 -25.16
N ALA A 101 -11.85 -5.22 -25.42
CA ALA A 101 -12.71 -6.27 -24.85
C ALA A 101 -12.23 -7.67 -25.25
N ARG A 102 -11.93 -7.88 -26.53
CA ARG A 102 -11.39 -9.15 -27.03
C ARG A 102 -10.08 -9.55 -26.34
N LEU A 103 -9.15 -8.60 -26.16
CA LEU A 103 -7.87 -8.85 -25.51
C LEU A 103 -8.03 -9.19 -24.03
N MET A 104 -9.02 -8.59 -23.35
CA MET A 104 -9.34 -8.92 -21.95
C MET A 104 -9.87 -10.36 -21.83
N GLU A 105 -10.77 -10.77 -22.72
CA GLU A 105 -11.27 -12.16 -22.75
C GLU A 105 -10.14 -13.17 -22.97
N GLU A 106 -9.23 -12.89 -23.91
CA GLU A 106 -8.07 -13.75 -24.16
C GLU A 106 -7.15 -13.84 -22.94
N ASN A 107 -6.93 -12.71 -22.24
CA ASN A 107 -6.13 -12.68 -21.01
C ASN A 107 -6.77 -13.51 -19.89
N GLU A 108 -8.08 -13.43 -19.73
CA GLU A 108 -8.82 -14.22 -18.75
C GLU A 108 -8.68 -15.72 -19.02
N LEU A 109 -8.79 -16.15 -20.28
CA LEU A 109 -8.62 -17.55 -20.67
C LEU A 109 -7.20 -18.05 -20.38
N GLU A 110 -6.17 -17.26 -20.70
CA GLU A 110 -4.78 -17.62 -20.41
C GLU A 110 -4.48 -17.65 -18.89
N ASN A 111 -5.08 -16.74 -18.12
CA ASN A 111 -4.99 -16.75 -16.67
C ASN A 111 -5.62 -18.01 -16.08
N GLN A 112 -6.78 -18.45 -16.59
CA GLN A 112 -7.44 -19.68 -16.17
C GLN A 112 -6.57 -20.91 -16.47
N LYS A 113 -5.99 -21.01 -17.67
CA LYS A 113 -5.05 -22.08 -18.03
C LYS A 113 -3.84 -22.10 -17.09
N THR A 114 -3.26 -20.93 -16.83
CA THR A 114 -2.09 -20.79 -15.96
C THR A 114 -2.42 -21.13 -14.50
N ALA A 115 -3.61 -20.77 -14.03
CA ALA A 115 -4.08 -21.11 -12.68
C ALA A 115 -4.23 -22.64 -12.52
N ALA A 116 -4.79 -23.33 -13.51
CA ALA A 116 -4.91 -24.79 -13.48
C ALA A 116 -3.53 -25.48 -13.41
N LEU A 117 -2.56 -25.03 -14.21
CA LEU A 117 -1.18 -25.53 -14.16
C LEU A 117 -0.52 -25.26 -12.80
N ARG A 118 -0.79 -24.09 -12.20
CA ARG A 118 -0.28 -23.73 -10.88
C ARG A 118 -0.83 -24.65 -9.79
N GLU A 119 -2.11 -25.00 -9.84
CA GLU A 119 -2.71 -25.94 -8.89
C GLU A 119 -2.07 -27.33 -8.98
N ILE A 120 -1.87 -27.85 -10.19
CA ILE A 120 -1.22 -29.16 -10.40
C ILE A 120 0.17 -29.16 -9.76
N ARG A 121 0.97 -28.11 -10.02
CA ARG A 121 2.30 -27.95 -9.43
C ARG A 121 2.24 -27.85 -7.91
N LEU A 122 1.29 -27.09 -7.35
CA LEU A 122 1.15 -26.92 -5.90
C LEU A 122 0.76 -28.23 -5.21
N ARG A 123 -0.11 -29.05 -5.83
CA ARG A 123 -0.44 -30.39 -5.31
C ARG A 123 0.78 -31.30 -5.27
N ALA A 124 1.58 -31.32 -6.34
CA ALA A 124 2.82 -32.09 -6.37
C ALA A 124 3.82 -31.64 -5.27
N GLN A 125 3.97 -30.32 -5.08
CA GLN A 125 4.81 -29.76 -4.01
C GLN A 125 4.28 -30.11 -2.61
N ALA A 126 2.96 -30.10 -2.43
CA ALA A 126 2.33 -30.51 -1.17
C ALA A 126 2.62 -31.99 -0.85
N GLU A 127 2.53 -32.88 -1.83
CA GLU A 127 2.87 -34.30 -1.64
C GLU A 127 4.35 -34.51 -1.33
N GLU A 128 5.25 -33.80 -2.00
CA GLU A 128 6.69 -33.87 -1.72
C GLU A 128 7.03 -33.36 -0.32
N THR A 129 6.41 -32.26 0.09
CA THR A 129 6.62 -31.69 1.44
C THR A 129 6.09 -32.64 2.52
N GLN A 130 4.92 -33.25 2.32
CA GLN A 130 4.42 -34.29 3.23
C GLN A 130 5.38 -35.47 3.36
N LYS A 131 5.93 -35.98 2.25
CA LYS A 131 6.93 -37.05 2.27
C LYS A 131 8.19 -36.65 3.04
N LYS A 132 8.70 -35.43 2.84
CA LYS A 132 9.87 -34.91 3.56
C LYS A 132 9.60 -34.78 5.06
N VAL A 133 8.44 -34.26 5.44
CA VAL A 133 8.04 -34.13 6.85
C VAL A 133 7.96 -35.51 7.51
N MET A 134 7.30 -36.48 6.88
CA MET A 134 7.23 -37.85 7.40
C MET A 134 8.62 -38.49 7.56
N ALA A 135 9.49 -38.34 6.56
CA ALA A 135 10.87 -38.83 6.65
C ALA A 135 11.65 -38.16 7.80
N SER A 136 11.47 -36.85 7.99
CA SER A 136 12.09 -36.12 9.09
C SER A 136 11.58 -36.56 10.45
N LEU A 137 10.28 -36.87 10.58
CA LEU A 137 9.70 -37.38 11.82
C LEU A 137 10.25 -38.76 12.18
N ILE A 138 10.31 -39.67 11.20
CA ILE A 138 10.89 -41.01 11.38
C ILE A 138 12.37 -40.90 11.79
N HIS A 139 13.13 -39.98 11.18
CA HIS A 139 14.52 -39.76 11.55
C HIS A 139 14.65 -39.24 12.98
N ALA A 140 13.84 -38.26 13.36
CA ALA A 140 13.85 -37.71 14.72
C ALA A 140 13.44 -38.74 15.77
N GLU A 141 12.53 -39.66 15.45
CA GLU A 141 12.13 -40.77 16.33
C GLU A 141 13.28 -41.75 16.54
N LYS A 142 13.98 -42.14 15.46
CA LYS A 142 15.18 -42.99 15.55
C LYS A 142 16.30 -42.34 16.36
N GLU A 143 16.55 -41.05 16.19
CA GLU A 143 17.56 -40.35 17.00
C GLU A 143 17.17 -40.33 18.49
N LYS A 144 15.89 -40.17 18.81
CA LYS A 144 15.41 -40.27 20.20
C LYS A 144 15.63 -41.67 20.77
N GLU A 145 15.32 -42.72 20.03
CA GLU A 145 15.56 -44.11 20.46
C GLU A 145 17.05 -44.35 20.71
N MET A 146 17.93 -43.88 19.82
CA MET A 146 19.37 -43.99 20.00
C MET A 146 19.85 -43.24 21.25
N HIS A 147 19.38 -42.02 21.47
CA HIS A 147 19.73 -41.25 22.67
C HIS A 147 19.20 -41.89 23.97
N GLN A 148 18.01 -42.49 23.93
CA GLN A 148 17.47 -43.25 25.08
C GLN A 148 18.36 -44.45 25.39
N ALA A 149 18.75 -45.23 24.38
CA ALA A 149 19.65 -46.36 24.56
C ALA A 149 21.04 -45.93 25.09
N GLU A 150 21.59 -44.83 24.59
CA GLU A 150 22.84 -44.24 25.10
C GLU A 150 22.71 -43.81 26.57
N PHE A 151 21.58 -43.20 26.93
CA PHE A 151 21.31 -42.77 28.30
C PHE A 151 21.15 -43.95 29.26
N GLU A 152 20.45 -45.00 28.85
CA GLU A 152 20.30 -46.24 29.61
C GLU A 152 21.66 -46.92 29.81
N ALA A 153 22.46 -47.07 28.76
CA ALA A 153 23.81 -47.61 28.84
C ALA A 153 24.71 -46.80 29.78
N PHE A 154 24.59 -45.46 29.75
CA PHE A 154 25.31 -44.59 30.68
C PHE A 154 24.87 -44.82 32.14
N LEU A 155 23.56 -44.94 32.40
CA LEU A 155 23.04 -45.23 33.73
C LEU A 155 23.53 -46.58 34.26
N GLU A 156 23.55 -47.63 33.44
CA GLU A 156 24.09 -48.94 33.81
C GLU A 156 25.57 -48.85 34.19
N LEU A 157 26.36 -48.12 33.39
CA LEU A 157 27.78 -47.90 33.68
C LEU A 157 28.00 -47.16 35.01
N GLN A 158 27.12 -46.21 35.35
CA GLN A 158 27.19 -45.50 36.63
C GLN A 158 26.76 -46.40 37.81
N LYS A 159 25.71 -47.21 37.66
CA LYS A 159 25.28 -48.17 38.69
C LYS A 159 26.35 -49.22 39.00
N GLY A 160 27.14 -49.62 38.00
CA GLY A 160 28.24 -50.57 38.17
C GLY A 160 29.48 -49.99 38.89
N LYS A 161 29.60 -48.67 39.00
CA LYS A 161 30.71 -48.04 39.72
C LYS A 161 30.42 -48.06 41.22
N PRO A 162 31.35 -48.55 42.06
CA PRO A 162 31.17 -48.50 43.50
C PRO A 162 31.12 -47.04 43.96
N ILE A 163 30.01 -46.65 44.58
CA ILE A 163 29.78 -45.28 45.09
C ILE A 163 30.83 -44.91 46.15
N ILE A 164 31.26 -45.88 46.96
CA ILE A 164 32.29 -45.71 47.98
C ILE A 164 33.53 -46.50 47.56
N GLN A 165 34.66 -45.80 47.42
CA GLN A 165 35.96 -46.39 47.10
C GLN A 165 36.55 -47.11 48.32
N ARG A 166 37.38 -48.13 48.10
CA ARG A 166 37.98 -48.93 49.20
C ARG A 166 38.76 -48.10 50.22
N GLY A 167 39.42 -47.03 49.79
CA GLY A 167 40.17 -46.13 50.67
C GLY A 167 39.31 -45.19 51.52
N GLU A 168 38.04 -45.01 51.18
CA GLU A 168 37.14 -44.03 51.82
C GLU A 168 36.10 -44.69 52.74
N ILE A 169 36.15 -46.01 52.91
CA ILE A 169 35.16 -46.78 53.67
C ILE A 169 35.03 -46.26 55.11
N GLN A 170 36.16 -46.02 55.80
CA GLN A 170 36.13 -45.58 57.19
C GLN A 170 35.44 -44.21 57.35
N ARG A 171 35.76 -43.27 56.45
CA ARG A 171 35.14 -41.94 56.43
C ARG A 171 33.64 -42.03 56.14
N ALA A 172 33.22 -42.89 55.20
CA ALA A 172 31.80 -43.07 54.88
C ALA A 172 31.01 -43.69 56.04
N ILE A 173 31.62 -44.60 56.82
CA ILE A 173 31.00 -45.18 58.01
C ILE A 173 30.79 -44.10 59.09
N GLU A 174 31.81 -43.29 59.36
CA GLU A 174 31.72 -42.20 60.34
C GLU A 174 30.66 -41.17 59.95
N GLU A 175 30.58 -40.81 58.66
CA GLU A 175 29.56 -39.90 58.14
C GLU A 175 28.15 -40.48 58.24
N ALA A 176 27.97 -41.77 57.94
CA ALA A 176 26.67 -42.45 58.06
C ALA A 176 26.21 -42.61 59.51
N LEU A 177 27.15 -42.76 60.46
CA LEU A 177 26.83 -42.79 61.89
C LEU A 177 26.53 -41.40 62.44
N ALA A 178 27.19 -40.36 61.93
CA ALA A 178 26.97 -38.98 62.34
C ALA A 178 25.65 -38.41 61.80
N ASN A 179 25.25 -38.79 60.57
CA ASN A 179 24.08 -38.28 59.87
C ASN A 179 23.07 -39.40 59.58
N GLU A 180 22.09 -39.61 60.47
CA GLU A 180 20.97 -40.51 60.20
C GLU A 180 20.04 -39.91 59.13
N VAL A 181 19.78 -40.64 58.06
CA VAL A 181 18.82 -40.24 57.01
C VAL A 181 17.46 -40.87 57.30
N ASP A 182 16.46 -40.05 57.60
CA ASP A 182 15.09 -40.50 57.83
C ASP A 182 14.31 -40.62 56.51
N LEU A 183 13.90 -41.84 56.16
CA LEU A 183 13.11 -42.13 54.97
C LEU A 183 11.60 -42.22 55.25
N ASN A 184 11.18 -42.05 56.51
CA ASN A 184 9.77 -42.15 56.87
C ASN A 184 9.01 -40.91 56.42
N PHE A 185 7.87 -41.13 55.77
CA PHE A 185 6.93 -40.07 55.43
C PHE A 185 5.50 -40.59 55.43
N ALA A 186 4.54 -39.71 55.70
CA ALA A 186 3.11 -39.97 55.60
C ALA A 186 2.51 -39.18 54.44
N ILE A 187 1.46 -39.72 53.83
CA ILE A 187 0.70 -39.06 52.77
C ILE A 187 -0.75 -38.92 53.23
N ASP A 188 -1.32 -37.73 53.04
CA ASP A 188 -2.72 -37.45 53.32
C ASP A 188 -3.61 -37.68 52.08
N LEU A 189 -4.93 -37.76 52.28
CA LEU A 189 -5.91 -38.03 51.22
C LEU A 189 -5.88 -36.99 50.09
N ASP A 190 -5.45 -35.76 50.39
CA ASP A 190 -5.30 -34.66 49.42
C ASP A 190 -3.97 -34.72 48.62
N GLY A 191 -3.08 -35.67 48.97
CA GLY A 191 -1.79 -35.91 48.31
C GLY A 191 -0.62 -35.10 48.86
N TYR A 192 -0.74 -34.52 50.05
CA TYR A 192 0.36 -33.83 50.73
C TYR A 192 1.30 -34.82 51.43
N VAL A 193 2.61 -34.57 51.32
CA VAL A 193 3.66 -35.41 51.92
C VAL A 193 4.19 -34.76 53.18
N TYR A 194 4.25 -35.54 54.25
CA TYR A 194 4.81 -35.16 55.55
C TYR A 194 6.02 -36.04 55.83
N ARG A 195 7.23 -35.49 55.75
CA ARG A 195 8.49 -36.21 55.93
C ARG A 195 8.94 -36.14 57.39
N GLY A 196 9.30 -37.28 57.96
CA GLY A 196 9.87 -37.42 59.29
C GLY A 196 9.08 -38.37 60.20
N LYS A 197 9.78 -39.01 61.14
CA LYS A 197 9.21 -39.91 62.17
C LYS A 197 8.29 -39.20 63.19
N VAL A 198 8.52 -37.92 63.45
CA VAL A 198 7.91 -37.17 64.59
C VAL A 198 7.08 -35.97 64.11
N THR A 199 6.98 -35.78 62.80
CA THR A 199 6.26 -34.65 62.19
C THR A 199 4.77 -34.96 62.07
N ASP A 200 3.99 -34.38 62.98
CA ASP A 200 2.53 -34.36 62.90
C ASP A 200 2.04 -33.27 61.94
N MET A 201 0.85 -33.48 61.35
CA MET A 201 0.19 -32.58 60.39
C MET A 201 0.03 -31.13 60.91
N SER A 202 -0.13 -30.96 62.22
CA SER A 202 -0.29 -29.67 62.90
C SER A 202 0.99 -28.83 62.96
N ASN A 203 2.17 -29.45 62.88
CA ASN A 203 3.46 -28.77 63.00
C ASN A 203 3.98 -28.20 61.67
N VAL A 204 3.36 -28.54 60.54
CA VAL A 204 3.80 -28.11 59.21
C VAL A 204 2.86 -27.02 58.66
N PRO A 205 3.33 -25.77 58.52
CA PRO A 205 2.56 -24.67 57.94
C PRO A 205 2.14 -25.00 56.50
N GLU A 206 0.92 -24.59 56.13
CA GLU A 206 0.31 -24.90 54.82
C GLU A 206 1.19 -24.48 53.62
N GLU A 207 1.92 -23.36 53.75
CA GLU A 207 2.82 -22.82 52.71
C GLU A 207 4.01 -23.73 52.38
N LYS A 208 4.37 -24.66 53.26
CA LYS A 208 5.55 -25.54 53.13
C LYS A 208 5.20 -26.99 52.81
N ARG A 209 3.92 -27.30 52.58
CA ARG A 209 3.48 -28.66 52.28
C ARG A 209 3.81 -29.01 50.82
N GLU A 210 4.66 -30.02 50.64
CA GLU A 210 4.93 -30.58 49.32
C GLU A 210 3.76 -31.46 48.89
N ARG A 211 3.23 -31.24 47.69
CA ARG A 211 2.21 -32.10 47.09
C ARG A 211 2.85 -33.04 46.08
N LEU A 212 2.56 -34.34 46.19
CA LEU A 212 2.95 -35.28 45.15
C LEU A 212 2.14 -34.98 43.89
N GLN A 213 2.82 -34.47 42.87
CA GLN A 213 2.25 -34.32 41.54
C GLN A 213 2.15 -35.72 40.93
N SER A 214 0.92 -36.20 40.68
CA SER A 214 0.70 -37.35 39.81
C SER A 214 1.00 -36.91 38.38
N SER A 215 2.14 -37.35 37.85
CA SER A 215 2.46 -37.28 36.41
C SER A 215 1.50 -38.10 35.57
#